data_AF-A0A6S6TV46-F1
#
_entry.id   AF-A0A6S6TV46-F1
#
_cell.length_a   1.000
_cell.length_b   1.000
_cell.length_c   1.000
_cell.angle_alpha   90.00
_cell.angle_beta   90.00
_cell.angle_gamma   90.00
#
_symmetry.space_group_name_H-M   'P 1'
#
loop_
_entity.id
_entity.type
_entity.pdbx_description
1 polymer ?
#
loop_
_entity_poly.entity_id
_entity_poly.type
_entity_poly.pdbx_seq_one_letter_code
_entity_poly.pdbx_strand_id
1 'polypeptide(L)'
;MVRVCQWVLLIGEKQCVELSRYMMIKGKENILYIANAPEYGKKTFKERLDKEILSIKKQFPEAKIIGVADGAKENWTFLEQYTVANTLDYYHATEYLSKASKGIHPRSKVQRETWYEKASDTLKNVQDGAKDLLQEIEGLKDKKLSLSIKNGVDATITYFNNMMWLH
;
A
#
# COMPACT_ATOMS: atom_id res chain seq x y z
N MET A 1 -8.06 -18.77 -5.06
CA MET A 1 -8.50 -18.06 -3.84
C MET A 1 -7.37 -17.13 -3.43
N VAL A 2 -7.39 -15.87 -3.89
CA VAL A 2 -6.34 -14.89 -3.58
C VAL A 2 -6.56 -14.46 -2.12
N ARG A 3 -5.64 -14.82 -1.24
CA ARG A 3 -5.60 -14.31 0.14
C ARG A 3 -5.13 -12.86 0.05
N VAL A 4 -6.06 -11.92 0.14
CA VAL A 4 -5.73 -10.50 0.27
C VAL A 4 -5.38 -10.27 1.74
N CYS A 5 -4.09 -10.08 2.03
CA CYS A 5 -3.65 -9.66 3.35
C CYS A 5 -4.00 -8.18 3.51
N GLN A 6 -5.08 -7.89 4.22
CA GLN A 6 -5.60 -6.53 4.35
C GLN A 6 -4.84 -5.82 5.47
N TRP A 7 -3.87 -4.97 5.12
CA TRP A 7 -3.14 -4.14 6.09
C TRP A 7 -3.69 -2.72 6.04
N VAL A 8 -3.99 -2.15 7.21
CA VAL A 8 -4.42 -0.76 7.36
C VAL A 8 -3.53 -0.08 8.40
N LEU A 9 -2.77 0.93 8.00
CA LEU A 9 -2.02 1.77 8.92
C LEU A 9 -2.70 3.15 9.02
N LEU A 10 -2.84 3.66 10.24
CA LEU A 10 -3.45 4.96 10.53
C LEU A 10 -2.43 5.86 11.22
N ILE A 11 -2.05 6.96 10.57
CA ILE A 11 -1.11 7.94 11.15
C ILE A 11 -1.92 9.12 11.71
N GLY A 12 -1.69 9.44 12.99
CA GLY A 12 -2.38 10.48 13.75
C GLY A 12 -1.44 11.60 14.20
N GLU A 13 -1.66 12.84 13.78
CA GLU A 13 -0.94 13.98 14.38
C GLU A 13 -1.54 14.34 15.76
N LYS A 14 -0.75 14.10 16.82
CA LYS A 14 -0.90 14.44 18.25
C LYS A 14 -1.57 13.41 19.19
N GLN A 15 -0.79 13.07 20.23
CA GLN A 15 -1.07 12.37 21.51
C GLN A 15 -1.54 10.90 21.48
N CYS A 16 -1.17 10.17 22.54
CA CYS A 16 -1.00 8.71 22.61
C CYS A 16 -2.27 7.94 22.96
N VAL A 17 -2.57 6.85 22.23
CA VAL A 17 -3.44 5.74 22.70
C VAL A 17 -2.84 4.40 22.28
N GLU A 18 -2.91 3.45 23.22
CA GLU A 18 -2.35 2.10 23.17
C GLU A 18 -3.39 1.10 22.64
N LEU A 19 -3.02 0.26 21.66
CA LEU A 19 -3.20 -1.21 21.68
C LEU A 19 -2.62 -1.95 20.44
N SER A 20 -1.53 -2.69 20.71
CA SER A 20 -0.94 -3.88 20.03
C SER A 20 -0.03 -3.76 18.77
N ARG A 21 1.30 -3.68 19.05
CA ARG A 21 2.52 -4.12 18.30
C ARG A 21 2.66 -3.64 16.83
N TYR A 22 3.55 -2.71 16.44
CA TYR A 22 4.98 -2.51 16.72
C TYR A 22 5.36 -1.00 16.77
N MET A 23 6.34 -0.61 17.58
CA MET A 23 6.81 0.77 17.78
C MET A 23 8.17 0.98 17.09
N MET A 24 8.30 1.98 16.21
CA MET A 24 9.59 2.45 15.69
C MET A 24 9.66 3.98 15.78
N ILE A 25 10.64 4.49 16.52
CA ILE A 25 10.86 5.93 16.73
C ILE A 25 12.07 6.38 15.90
N LYS A 26 11.84 7.38 15.05
CA LYS A 26 12.79 8.50 14.85
C LYS A 26 11.99 9.80 14.69
N GLY A 27 11.86 10.53 15.81
CA GLY A 27 11.29 11.88 15.86
C GLY A 27 9.76 11.95 16.04
N LYS A 28 9.32 12.20 17.27
CA LYS A 28 8.06 12.82 17.74
C LYS A 28 6.76 12.74 16.90
N GLU A 29 6.45 11.61 16.27
CA GLU A 29 5.16 11.34 15.61
C GLU A 29 4.58 10.00 16.08
N ASN A 30 3.33 9.98 16.53
CA ASN A 30 2.66 8.78 17.03
C ASN A 30 1.96 8.07 15.86
N ILE A 31 2.31 6.81 15.60
CA ILE A 31 1.71 5.99 14.54
C ILE A 31 1.00 4.80 15.20
N LEU A 32 -0.29 4.60 14.91
CA LEU A 32 -1.05 3.43 15.37
C LEU A 32 -1.16 2.40 14.24
N TYR A 33 -0.64 1.21 14.50
CA TYR A 33 -0.68 0.08 13.56
C TYR A 33 -1.72 -0.94 13.99
N ILE A 34 -2.70 -1.21 13.12
CA ILE A 34 -3.73 -2.23 13.35
C ILE A 34 -3.60 -3.29 12.26
N ALA A 35 -3.11 -4.47 12.65
CA ALA A 35 -3.03 -5.64 11.78
C ALA A 35 -3.91 -6.77 12.29
N ASN A 36 -4.56 -7.51 11.39
CA ASN A 36 -5.19 -8.79 11.73
C ASN A 36 -4.73 -9.88 10.76
N ALA A 37 -4.47 -11.06 11.31
CA ALA A 37 -4.24 -12.26 10.52
C ALA A 37 -5.53 -12.68 9.76
N PRO A 38 -5.44 -13.46 8.67
CA PRO A 38 -6.57 -13.76 7.77
C PRO A 38 -7.68 -14.66 8.35
N GLU A 39 -7.80 -14.80 9.67
CA GLU A 39 -8.73 -15.74 10.28
C GLU A 39 -9.89 -15.00 10.97
N TYR A 40 -11.09 -15.32 10.47
CA TYR A 40 -12.42 -14.83 10.87
C TYR A 40 -12.83 -13.41 10.41
N GLY A 41 -13.50 -13.38 9.25
CA GLY A 41 -14.53 -12.42 8.86
C GLY A 41 -14.08 -10.99 8.58
N LYS A 42 -13.99 -10.61 7.29
CA LYS A 42 -13.79 -9.21 6.84
C LYS A 42 -14.73 -8.21 7.54
N LYS A 43 -15.97 -8.63 7.81
CA LYS A 43 -16.98 -7.82 8.51
C LYS A 43 -16.57 -7.53 9.97
N THR A 44 -16.19 -8.57 10.72
CA THR A 44 -15.74 -8.47 12.12
C THR A 44 -14.45 -7.67 12.26
N PHE A 45 -13.57 -7.70 11.25
CA PHE A 45 -12.41 -6.83 11.18
C PHE A 45 -12.81 -5.35 11.03
N LYS A 46 -13.65 -5.03 10.02
CA LYS A 46 -14.09 -3.66 9.77
C LYS A 46 -14.86 -3.06 10.95
N GLU A 47 -15.71 -3.83 11.62
CA GLU A 47 -16.45 -3.39 12.81
C GLU A 47 -15.54 -3.07 14.00
N ARG A 48 -14.47 -3.86 14.19
CA ARG A 48 -13.47 -3.57 15.23
C ARG A 48 -12.66 -2.32 14.89
N LEU A 49 -12.18 -2.25 13.65
CA LEU A 49 -11.41 -1.10 13.16
C LEU A 49 -12.24 0.20 13.24
N ASP A 50 -13.52 0.17 12.89
CA ASP A 50 -14.45 1.29 13.05
C ASP A 50 -14.53 1.75 14.52
N LYS A 51 -14.79 0.83 15.45
CA LYS A 51 -14.85 1.14 16.89
C LYS A 51 -13.55 1.77 17.41
N GLU A 52 -12.40 1.25 17.01
CA GLU A 52 -11.10 1.80 17.40
C GLU A 52 -10.89 3.20 16.84
N ILE A 53 -11.17 3.41 15.54
CA ILE A 53 -11.07 4.74 14.92
C ILE A 53 -11.97 5.76 15.62
N LEU A 54 -13.21 5.38 15.91
CA LEU A 54 -14.16 6.26 16.62
C LEU A 54 -13.71 6.57 18.05
N SER A 55 -13.13 5.59 18.75
CA SER A 55 -12.54 5.78 20.08
C SER A 55 -11.40 6.79 20.04
N ILE A 56 -10.49 6.65 19.07
CA ILE A 56 -9.36 7.56 18.85
C ILE A 56 -9.85 8.96 18.49
N LYS A 57 -10.84 9.11 17.58
CA LYS A 57 -11.43 10.41 17.24
C LYS A 57 -12.11 11.07 18.44
N LYS A 58 -12.74 10.28 19.32
CA LYS A 58 -13.35 10.80 20.55
C LYS A 58 -12.28 11.33 21.52
N GLN A 59 -11.16 10.62 21.64
CA GLN A 59 -10.07 11.01 22.54
C GLN A 59 -9.22 12.15 21.96
N PHE A 60 -9.07 12.22 20.64
CA PHE A 60 -8.34 13.24 19.90
C PHE A 60 -9.18 13.78 18.74
N PRO A 61 -10.13 14.68 19.00
CA PRO A 61 -11.02 15.22 17.97
C PRO A 61 -10.29 15.94 16.84
N GLU A 62 -9.14 16.53 17.13
CA GLU A 62 -8.31 17.29 16.19
C GLU A 62 -7.27 16.43 15.45
N ALA A 63 -7.17 15.12 15.77
CA ALA A 63 -6.20 14.25 15.13
C ALA A 63 -6.60 13.99 13.67
N LYS A 64 -5.67 14.31 12.76
CA LYS A 64 -5.77 13.92 11.35
C LYS A 64 -5.44 12.45 11.22
N ILE A 65 -6.27 11.70 10.50
CA ILE A 65 -6.04 10.27 10.25
C ILE A 65 -5.59 10.10 8.81
N ILE A 66 -4.43 9.48 8.60
CA ILE A 66 -3.93 9.11 7.27
C ILE A 66 -4.09 7.61 7.08
N GLY A 67 -4.82 7.19 6.05
CA GLY A 67 -5.00 5.78 5.74
C GLY A 67 -3.85 5.23 4.90
N VAL A 68 -3.37 4.04 5.22
CA VAL A 68 -2.40 3.31 4.42
C VAL A 68 -2.95 1.94 4.12
N ALA A 69 -2.99 1.52 2.87
CA ALA A 69 -3.48 0.20 2.50
C ALA A 69 -2.76 -0.41 1.30
N ASP A 70 -2.94 -1.71 1.12
CA ASP A 70 -2.38 -2.57 0.08
C ASP A 70 -3.06 -2.40 -1.31
N GLY A 71 -3.67 -1.25 -1.60
CA GLY A 71 -4.27 -0.98 -2.90
C GLY A 71 -5.54 -1.79 -3.22
N ALA A 72 -6.13 -2.52 -2.27
CA ALA A 72 -7.43 -3.13 -2.47
C ALA A 72 -8.55 -2.09 -2.39
N LYS A 73 -9.37 -1.98 -3.45
CA LYS A 73 -10.44 -0.96 -3.57
C LYS A 73 -11.40 -0.92 -2.38
N GLU A 74 -11.75 -2.08 -1.82
CA GLU A 74 -12.63 -2.21 -0.65
C GLU A 74 -12.06 -1.56 0.63
N ASN A 75 -10.73 -1.38 0.69
CA ASN A 75 -10.05 -0.73 1.82
C ASN A 75 -10.22 0.77 1.72
N TRP A 76 -10.03 1.33 0.53
CA TRP A 76 -10.15 2.77 0.30
C TRP A 76 -11.55 3.28 0.64
N THR A 77 -12.59 2.61 0.16
CA THR A 77 -13.98 2.94 0.52
C THR A 77 -14.24 2.90 2.03
N PHE A 78 -13.56 2.01 2.77
CA PHE A 78 -13.65 1.97 4.23
C PHE A 78 -12.78 3.03 4.93
N LEU A 79 -11.68 3.47 4.34
CA LEU A 79 -10.77 4.42 4.98
C LEU A 79 -11.20 5.87 4.78
N GLU A 80 -11.70 6.19 3.59
CA GLU A 80 -12.13 7.55 3.19
C GLU A 80 -13.20 8.15 4.12
N GLN A 81 -14.00 7.31 4.77
CA GLN A 81 -14.97 7.76 5.78
C GLN A 81 -14.32 8.31 7.06
N TYR A 82 -13.04 8.04 7.30
CA TYR A 82 -12.33 8.51 8.50
C TYR A 82 -11.09 9.34 8.22
N THR A 83 -10.45 9.15 7.06
CA THR A 83 -9.13 9.69 6.76
C THR A 83 -9.19 11.04 6.06
N VAL A 84 -8.20 11.90 6.32
CA VAL A 84 -8.03 13.18 5.61
C VAL A 84 -7.17 13.05 4.36
N ALA A 85 -6.36 11.98 4.31
CA ALA A 85 -5.60 11.57 3.14
C ALA A 85 -5.33 10.07 3.23
N ASN A 86 -5.02 9.46 2.09
CA ASN A 86 -4.60 8.07 2.01
C ASN A 86 -3.26 7.99 1.28
N THR A 87 -2.42 7.02 1.65
CA THR A 87 -1.15 6.74 0.98
C THR A 87 -0.96 5.24 0.82
N LEU A 88 -0.04 4.86 -0.05
CA LEU A 88 0.19 3.46 -0.43
C LEU A 88 0.99 2.72 0.66
N ASP A 89 0.78 1.42 0.77
CA ASP A 89 1.71 0.54 1.47
C ASP A 89 2.97 0.30 0.64
N TYR A 90 4.05 1.01 0.97
CA TYR A 90 5.33 0.93 0.27
C TYR A 90 5.86 -0.50 0.15
N TYR A 91 5.73 -1.31 1.20
CA TYR A 91 6.24 -2.68 1.18
C TYR A 91 5.51 -3.52 0.13
N HIS A 92 4.18 -3.48 0.11
CA HIS A 92 3.39 -4.20 -0.90
C HIS A 92 3.68 -3.68 -2.31
N ALA A 93 3.83 -2.37 -2.48
CA ALA A 93 4.17 -1.80 -3.78
C ALA A 93 5.52 -2.31 -4.29
N THR A 94 6.54 -2.43 -3.43
CA THR A 94 7.83 -3.00 -3.84
C THR A 94 7.73 -4.47 -4.25
N GLU A 95 6.85 -5.29 -3.65
CA GLU A 95 6.61 -6.65 -4.12
C GLU A 95 6.06 -6.68 -5.56
N TYR A 96 5.17 -5.73 -5.91
CA TYR A 96 4.68 -5.56 -7.27
C TYR A 96 5.75 -5.01 -8.22
N LEU A 97 6.62 -4.10 -7.78
CA LEU A 97 7.78 -3.68 -8.56
C LEU A 97 8.73 -4.85 -8.84
N SER A 98 8.96 -5.73 -7.86
CA SER A 98 9.77 -6.94 -8.05
C SER A 98 9.17 -7.84 -9.15
N LYS A 99 7.84 -7.98 -9.21
CA LYS A 99 7.15 -8.69 -10.31
C LYS A 99 7.34 -8.00 -11.65
N ALA A 100 7.15 -6.68 -11.71
CA ALA A 100 7.31 -5.89 -12.94
C ALA A 100 8.74 -5.89 -13.48
N SER A 101 9.76 -5.91 -12.60
CA SER A 101 11.17 -6.00 -13.00
C SER A 101 11.43 -7.18 -13.94
N LYS A 102 10.73 -8.31 -13.73
CA LYS A 102 10.81 -9.50 -14.61
C LYS A 102 10.29 -9.24 -16.02
N GLY A 103 9.34 -8.32 -16.19
CA GLY A 103 8.88 -7.86 -17.50
C GLY A 103 9.83 -6.87 -18.15
N ILE A 104 10.44 -5.98 -17.37
CA ILE A 104 11.42 -5.00 -17.86
C ILE A 104 12.68 -5.72 -18.37
N HIS A 105 13.24 -6.62 -17.57
CA HIS A 105 14.45 -7.41 -17.89
C HIS A 105 14.23 -8.93 -17.73
N PRO A 106 13.55 -9.60 -18.68
CA PRO A 106 13.23 -11.02 -18.57
C PRO A 106 14.44 -11.95 -18.47
N ARG A 107 15.56 -11.59 -19.09
CA ARG A 107 16.73 -12.46 -19.25
C ARG A 107 17.90 -12.16 -18.31
N SER A 108 17.92 -11.00 -17.66
CA SER A 108 19.09 -10.56 -16.86
C SER A 108 18.70 -10.31 -15.42
N LYS A 109 19.20 -11.15 -14.49
CA LYS A 109 18.97 -10.97 -13.05
C LYS A 109 19.55 -9.65 -12.54
N VAL A 110 20.77 -9.30 -12.99
CA VAL A 110 21.45 -8.07 -12.56
C VAL A 110 20.64 -6.83 -12.97
N GLN A 111 20.20 -6.77 -14.23
CA GLN A 111 19.42 -5.62 -14.70
C GLN A 111 18.04 -5.54 -14.02
N ARG A 112 17.43 -6.68 -13.66
CA ARG A 112 16.19 -6.69 -12.85
C ARG A 112 16.39 -6.04 -11.49
N GLU A 113 17.46 -6.43 -10.80
CA GLU A 113 17.77 -5.90 -9.47
C GLU A 113 18.02 -4.39 -9.55
N THR A 114 18.86 -3.96 -10.51
CA THR A 114 19.14 -2.54 -10.73
C THR A 114 17.88 -1.74 -11.03
N TRP A 115 16.98 -2.26 -11.87
CA TRP A 115 15.71 -1.59 -12.14
C TRP A 115 14.81 -1.56 -10.91
N TYR A 116 14.72 -2.66 -10.15
CA TYR A 116 13.91 -2.77 -8.95
C TYR A 116 14.36 -1.78 -7.86
N GLU A 117 15.66 -1.65 -7.61
CA GLU A 117 16.22 -0.70 -6.66
C GLU A 117 15.88 0.74 -7.07
N LYS A 118 16.09 1.07 -8.36
CA LYS A 118 15.76 2.40 -8.90
C LYS A 118 14.27 2.71 -8.82
N ALA A 119 13.42 1.73 -9.15
CA ALA A 119 11.97 1.90 -9.10
C ALA A 119 11.49 2.09 -7.65
N SER A 120 12.08 1.37 -6.69
CA SER A 120 11.78 1.52 -5.26
C SER A 120 12.19 2.90 -4.75
N ASP A 121 13.37 3.38 -5.15
CA ASP A 121 13.83 4.74 -4.84
C ASP A 121 12.91 5.81 -5.45
N THR A 122 12.53 5.64 -6.73
CA THR A 122 11.61 6.53 -7.46
C THR A 122 10.26 6.62 -6.74
N LEU A 123 9.70 5.47 -6.35
CA LEU A 123 8.41 5.43 -5.63
C LEU A 123 8.44 6.20 -4.30
N LYS A 124 9.60 6.21 -3.63
CA LYS A 124 9.75 6.83 -2.32
C LYS A 124 10.08 8.32 -2.37
N ASN A 125 10.89 8.73 -3.35
CA ASN A 125 11.60 10.01 -3.33
C ASN A 125 11.23 10.94 -4.49
N VAL A 126 10.54 10.46 -5.52
CA VAL A 126 10.21 11.25 -6.71
C VAL A 126 8.73 11.63 -6.70
N GLN A 127 8.46 12.93 -6.84
CA GLN A 127 7.10 13.43 -7.04
C GLN A 127 6.52 12.82 -8.31
N ASP A 128 5.27 12.35 -8.26
CA ASP A 128 4.60 11.63 -9.35
C ASP A 128 5.28 10.31 -9.76
N GLY A 129 6.27 9.82 -8.99
CA GLY A 129 7.03 8.62 -9.30
C GLY A 129 6.18 7.36 -9.47
N ALA A 130 5.07 7.23 -8.71
CA ALA A 130 4.12 6.13 -8.89
C ALA A 130 3.43 6.15 -10.27
N LYS A 131 3.11 7.34 -10.79
CA LYS A 131 2.49 7.54 -12.09
C LYS A 131 3.49 7.26 -13.22
N ASP A 132 4.71 7.75 -13.07
CA ASP A 132 5.80 7.51 -14.03
C ASP A 132 6.11 6.01 -14.15
N LEU A 133 6.22 5.33 -13.01
CA LEU A 133 6.41 3.87 -12.97
C LEU A 133 5.24 3.13 -13.60
N LEU A 134 4.00 3.54 -13.32
CA LEU A 134 2.82 2.93 -13.95
C LEU A 134 2.92 3.05 -15.48
N GLN A 135 3.21 4.23 -16.01
CA GLN A 135 3.35 4.46 -17.45
C GLN A 135 4.45 3.58 -18.08
N GLU A 136 5.61 3.47 -17.44
CA GLU A 136 6.70 2.60 -17.90
C GLU A 136 6.26 1.13 -17.95
N ILE A 137 5.61 0.65 -16.88
CA ILE A 137 5.17 -0.74 -16.74
C ILE A 137 4.04 -1.05 -17.74
N GLU A 138 3.15 -0.10 -18.02
CA GLU A 138 2.11 -0.27 -19.04
C GLU A 138 2.68 -0.47 -20.45
N GLY A 139 3.84 0.14 -20.74
CA GLY A 139 4.58 -0.11 -21.99
C GLY A 139 5.05 -1.56 -22.17
N LEU A 140 4.93 -2.41 -21.14
CA LEU A 140 5.21 -3.84 -21.25
C LEU A 140 4.05 -4.65 -21.82
N LYS A 141 2.83 -4.11 -21.91
CA LYS A 141 1.65 -4.83 -22.43
C LYS A 141 1.85 -5.33 -23.86
N ASP A 142 2.63 -4.59 -24.66
CA ASP A 142 2.91 -4.92 -26.07
C ASP A 142 4.11 -5.88 -26.24
N LYS A 143 4.86 -6.17 -25.17
CA LYS A 143 6.02 -7.07 -25.24
C LYS A 143 5.59 -8.53 -25.20
N LYS A 144 6.30 -9.36 -25.97
CA LYS A 144 6.19 -10.83 -25.89
C LYS A 144 6.86 -11.33 -24.61
N LEU A 145 6.05 -11.60 -23.59
CA LEU A 145 6.46 -12.11 -22.28
C LEU A 145 5.89 -13.51 -22.04
N SER A 146 6.51 -14.28 -21.15
CA SER A 146 5.91 -15.55 -20.69
C SER A 146 4.64 -15.26 -19.89
N LEU A 147 3.71 -16.21 -19.86
CA LEU A 147 2.43 -16.04 -19.17
C LEU A 147 2.61 -15.65 -17.69
N SER A 148 3.57 -16.27 -16.99
CA SER A 148 3.85 -15.96 -15.58
C SER A 148 4.35 -14.52 -15.40
N ILE A 149 5.21 -14.02 -16.30
CA ILE A 149 5.71 -12.64 -16.23
C ILE A 149 4.59 -11.66 -16.58
N LYS A 150 3.80 -11.97 -17.62
CA LYS A 150 2.66 -11.14 -18.03
C LYS A 150 1.65 -10.99 -16.89
N ASN A 151 1.27 -12.08 -16.21
CA ASN A 151 0.39 -12.03 -15.05
C ASN A 151 0.96 -11.17 -13.91
N GLY A 152 2.29 -11.21 -13.71
CA GLY A 152 2.97 -10.36 -12.74
C GLY A 152 2.86 -8.87 -13.10
N VAL A 153 3.11 -8.53 -14.36
CA VAL A 153 2.99 -7.17 -14.90
C VAL A 153 1.55 -6.66 -14.81
N ASP A 154 0.56 -7.45 -15.24
CA ASP A 154 -0.85 -7.09 -15.20
C ASP A 154 -1.34 -6.86 -13.76
N ALA A 155 -0.89 -7.70 -12.82
CA ALA A 155 -1.19 -7.53 -11.41
C ALA A 155 -0.57 -6.25 -10.83
N THR A 156 0.67 -5.91 -11.22
CA THR A 156 1.32 -4.64 -10.84
C THR A 156 0.56 -3.44 -11.39
N ILE A 157 0.18 -3.46 -12.67
CA ILE A 157 -0.63 -2.40 -13.29
C ILE A 157 -1.95 -2.23 -12.56
N THR A 158 -2.62 -3.32 -12.20
CA THR A 158 -3.87 -3.28 -11.43
C THR A 158 -3.67 -2.65 -10.06
N TYR A 159 -2.61 -3.04 -9.34
CA TYR A 159 -2.28 -2.49 -8.03
C TYR A 159 -2.04 -0.98 -8.08
N PHE A 160 -1.16 -0.52 -9.00
CA PHE A 160 -0.85 0.90 -9.15
C PHE A 160 -2.05 1.70 -9.66
N ASN A 161 -2.88 1.14 -10.54
CA ASN A 161 -4.13 1.78 -10.94
C ASN A 161 -5.08 1.96 -9.76
N ASN A 162 -5.29 0.94 -8.92
CA ASN A 162 -6.15 1.09 -7.74
C ASN A 162 -5.66 2.16 -6.75
N MET A 163 -4.37 2.48 -6.78
CA MET A 163 -3.80 3.59 -6.00
C MET A 163 -4.15 4.96 -6.61
N MET A 164 -4.17 5.10 -7.95
CA MET A 164 -4.45 6.38 -8.61
C MET A 164 -5.89 6.88 -8.41
N TRP A 165 -6.79 6.06 -7.88
CA TRP A 165 -8.16 6.47 -7.52
C TRP A 165 -8.22 7.31 -6.24
N LEU A 166 -7.07 7.56 -5.59
CA LEU A 166 -6.96 8.35 -4.36
C LEU A 166 -6.87 9.87 -4.60
N HIS A 167 -6.93 10.34 -5.85
CA HIS A 167 -6.83 11.76 -6.25
C HIS A 167 -7.96 12.19 -7.18
#